data_AF-A0A0C3B5L0-F1
#
_entry.id   AF-A0A0C3B5L0-F1
#
_cell.length_a   1.000
_cell.length_b   1.000
_cell.length_c   1.000
_cell.angle_alpha   90.00
_cell.angle_beta   90.00
_cell.angle_gamma   90.00
#
_symmetry.space_group_name_H-M   'P 1'
#
loop_
_entity.id
_entity.type
_entity.pdbx_description
1 polymer ?
#
loop_
_entity_poly.entity_id
_entity_poly.type
_entity_poly.pdbx_seq_one_letter_code
_entity_poly.pdbx_strand_id
1 'polypeptide(L)'
;MHREGRGYDAYDLWDLGEFRQKGVTGTRWGTKAELVSAIQAAKDRGIEVLIDAVLNHKMGGDVKETVQAVEVDPLNRNREIGRRGDIVAWSKFTFKGRNGKYSDMVWNSDHFTGTDFDARTRKNAIFRITGPGKHEGWSQRVDNELGNYDYLLGMDIDHRHPEVQKDMKAWGSWVINETGASGFRLDAIKHMDSQFLCEFLRSTRETLGKSDLFAVGEYWVSSANVLKERMSEFMGELAFFDVPLHYTLHGASKAGPRFDLRHILRNSLMRLCPGDAVTFVDNHDTVIGQALESWVGARFKPLAYALILLREEGYPCVFYKDLFKTETPEVAATLRKFLFVRRNIAYGATRDYLFDRNCIAWVRHGDKQHPGGCIVMLNNGTTMKSTRVQVSEGNAKQTYINYMKPSEKATTDHCGFCQVTCSPTGVSVWIPAGMDVPRDSQ
;
A
#
# COMPACT_ATOMS: atom_id res chain seq x y z
N MET A 1 7.69 -20.39 5.77
CA MET A 1 8.95 -19.81 6.31
C MET A 1 10.14 -20.41 5.61
N HIS A 2 10.93 -19.59 4.95
CA HIS A 2 12.27 -19.94 4.49
C HIS A 2 13.12 -18.66 4.54
N ARG A 3 14.46 -18.76 4.67
CA ARG A 3 15.33 -17.58 4.85
C ARG A 3 15.23 -16.57 3.70
N GLU A 4 14.80 -17.02 2.53
CA GLU A 4 14.67 -16.18 1.34
C GLU A 4 13.24 -15.66 1.13
N GLY A 5 12.25 -16.23 1.84
CA GLY A 5 10.84 -15.87 1.72
C GLY A 5 10.59 -14.43 2.13
N ARG A 6 9.75 -13.74 1.35
CA ARG A 6 9.42 -12.34 1.60
C ARG A 6 8.22 -12.17 2.53
N GLY A 7 7.45 -13.23 2.77
CA GLY A 7 6.26 -13.22 3.62
C GLY A 7 4.97 -13.53 2.85
N TYR A 8 4.93 -13.22 1.54
CA TYR A 8 3.81 -13.56 0.65
C TYR A 8 3.69 -15.06 0.37
N ASP A 9 4.69 -15.86 0.71
CA ASP A 9 4.65 -17.32 0.71
C ASP A 9 4.08 -17.89 2.04
N ALA A 10 2.92 -17.38 2.47
CA ALA A 10 2.37 -17.64 3.80
C ALA A 10 2.12 -19.14 4.06
N TYR A 11 2.87 -19.72 4.99
CA TYR A 11 2.70 -21.11 5.43
C TYR A 11 1.83 -21.22 6.68
N ASP A 12 2.24 -20.57 7.78
CA ASP A 12 1.59 -20.64 9.09
C ASP A 12 1.49 -19.23 9.67
N LEU A 13 0.27 -18.70 9.79
CA LEU A 13 0.00 -17.34 10.25
C LEU A 13 0.27 -17.17 11.76
N TRP A 14 0.17 -18.27 12.51
CA TRP A 14 0.33 -18.32 13.97
C TRP A 14 1.80 -18.45 14.41
N ASP A 15 2.72 -18.61 13.46
CA ASP A 15 4.15 -18.66 13.73
C ASP A 15 4.80 -17.35 13.27
N LEU A 16 5.17 -16.51 14.24
CA LEU A 16 5.84 -15.22 14.00
C LEU A 16 7.37 -15.35 14.01
N GLY A 17 7.88 -16.55 13.73
CA GLY A 17 9.29 -16.90 13.88
C GLY A 17 9.62 -17.36 15.30
N GLU A 18 8.71 -18.11 15.91
CA GLU A 18 8.81 -18.67 17.27
C GLU A 18 9.11 -20.18 17.22
N PHE A 19 8.59 -20.90 16.23
CA PHE A 19 8.67 -22.35 16.17
C PHE A 19 9.64 -22.83 15.10
N ARG A 20 10.28 -23.98 15.32
CA ARG A 20 11.13 -24.59 14.29
C ARG A 20 10.27 -25.25 13.23
N GLN A 21 9.95 -24.52 12.16
CA GLN A 21 9.17 -24.98 11.02
C GLN A 21 9.92 -24.70 9.71
N LYS A 22 9.77 -25.60 8.73
CA LYS A 22 10.44 -25.48 7.42
C LYS A 22 11.96 -25.27 7.52
N GLY A 23 12.59 -25.91 8.51
CA GLY A 23 14.04 -25.95 8.69
C GLY A 23 14.64 -24.79 9.49
N VAL A 24 13.85 -23.77 9.84
CA VAL A 24 14.31 -22.57 10.57
C VAL A 24 13.37 -22.21 11.72
N THR A 25 13.83 -21.38 12.66
CA THR A 25 12.97 -20.80 13.71
C THR A 25 12.61 -19.36 13.36
N GLY A 26 13.59 -18.50 13.12
CA GLY A 26 13.33 -17.13 12.66
C GLY A 26 12.82 -17.10 11.22
N THR A 27 11.98 -16.10 10.94
CA THR A 27 11.65 -15.70 9.56
C THR A 27 12.87 -15.05 8.89
N ARG A 28 12.74 -14.63 7.63
CA ARG A 28 13.72 -13.77 6.97
C ARG A 28 14.02 -12.49 7.76
N TRP A 29 13.05 -11.99 8.51
CA TRP A 29 13.10 -10.70 9.19
C TRP A 29 13.60 -10.79 10.64
N GLY A 30 13.64 -11.99 11.20
CA GLY A 30 14.01 -12.24 12.60
C GLY A 30 13.02 -13.16 13.30
N THR A 31 13.15 -13.20 14.62
CA THR A 31 12.32 -13.97 15.55
C THR A 31 11.12 -13.17 16.04
N LYS A 32 10.14 -13.85 16.63
CA LYS A 32 8.99 -13.21 17.28
C LYS A 32 9.41 -12.20 18.35
N ALA A 33 10.41 -12.54 19.18
CA ALA A 33 10.88 -11.66 20.24
C ALA A 33 11.47 -10.35 19.70
N GLU A 34 12.23 -10.42 18.60
CA GLU A 34 12.77 -9.24 17.92
C GLU A 34 11.66 -8.38 17.30
N LEU A 35 10.64 -9.01 16.69
CA LEU A 35 9.47 -8.30 16.16
C LEU A 35 8.73 -7.52 17.25
N VAL A 36 8.40 -8.17 18.37
CA VAL A 36 7.69 -7.54 19.50
C VAL A 36 8.53 -6.39 20.07
N SER A 37 9.84 -6.59 20.24
CA SER A 37 10.76 -5.55 20.69
C SER A 37 10.80 -4.34 19.75
N ALA A 38 10.83 -4.58 18.43
CA ALA A 38 10.81 -3.51 17.43
C ALA A 38 9.49 -2.72 17.44
N ILE A 39 8.35 -3.40 17.58
CA ILE A 39 7.04 -2.74 17.68
C ILE A 39 6.95 -1.91 18.96
N GLN A 40 7.42 -2.44 20.09
CA GLN A 40 7.46 -1.68 21.34
C GLN A 40 8.35 -0.43 21.21
N ALA A 41 9.53 -0.55 20.60
CA ALA A 41 10.43 0.58 20.38
C ALA A 41 9.83 1.67 19.46
N ALA A 42 9.01 1.28 18.48
CA ALA A 42 8.25 2.20 17.64
C ALA A 42 7.16 2.91 18.45
N LYS A 43 6.39 2.15 19.23
CA LYS A 43 5.32 2.66 20.09
C LYS A 43 5.82 3.66 21.14
N ASP A 44 6.97 3.39 21.76
CA ASP A 44 7.62 4.31 22.72
C ASP A 44 7.97 5.67 22.09
N ARG A 45 7.98 5.77 20.76
CA ARG A 45 8.23 6.98 19.98
C ARG A 45 6.97 7.53 19.30
N GLY A 46 5.79 7.02 19.66
CA GLY A 46 4.51 7.41 19.06
C GLY A 46 4.36 6.97 17.60
N ILE A 47 5.07 5.92 17.18
CA ILE A 47 4.96 5.35 15.83
C ILE A 47 4.07 4.11 15.90
N GLU A 48 2.97 4.16 15.16
CA GLU A 48 2.08 3.02 14.98
C GLU A 48 2.65 2.02 13.96
N VAL A 49 2.39 0.73 14.18
CA VAL A 49 2.85 -0.34 13.29
C VAL A 49 1.66 -1.11 12.75
N LEU A 50 1.61 -1.31 11.44
CA LEU A 50 0.61 -2.14 10.77
C LEU A 50 1.23 -3.51 10.45
N ILE A 51 0.45 -4.57 10.67
CA ILE A 51 0.81 -5.94 10.28
C ILE A 51 0.39 -6.18 8.83
N ASP A 52 1.29 -6.70 8.00
CA ASP A 52 0.96 -7.19 6.66
C ASP A 52 0.23 -8.54 6.77
N ALA A 53 -1.01 -8.60 6.30
CA ALA A 53 -1.89 -9.75 6.41
C ALA A 53 -2.08 -10.40 5.04
N VAL A 54 -1.37 -11.51 4.83
CA VAL A 54 -1.43 -12.34 3.63
C VAL A 54 -2.46 -13.45 3.85
N LEU A 55 -3.69 -13.21 3.40
CA LEU A 55 -4.86 -14.01 3.76
C LEU A 55 -5.54 -14.68 2.55
N ASN A 56 -4.98 -14.56 1.35
CA ASN A 56 -5.56 -15.12 0.13
C ASN A 56 -5.28 -16.62 -0.01
N HIS A 57 -4.04 -17.03 0.23
CA HIS A 57 -3.56 -18.36 -0.11
C HIS A 57 -2.62 -18.91 0.95
N LYS A 58 -2.35 -20.21 0.88
CA LYS A 58 -1.32 -20.88 1.67
C LYS A 58 -0.31 -21.58 0.77
N MET A 59 0.96 -21.54 1.16
CA MET A 59 2.06 -22.19 0.45
C MET A 59 2.84 -23.17 1.30
N GLY A 60 3.34 -24.21 0.65
CA GLY A 60 4.24 -25.19 1.28
C GLY A 60 3.51 -26.16 2.20
N GLY A 61 2.42 -26.76 1.74
CA GLY A 61 1.75 -27.85 2.46
C GLY A 61 2.71 -28.97 2.87
N ASP A 62 2.41 -29.63 3.98
CA ASP A 62 3.24 -30.69 4.56
C ASP A 62 2.99 -32.06 3.94
N VAL A 63 1.75 -32.31 3.54
CA VAL A 63 1.32 -33.61 2.99
C VAL A 63 0.49 -33.38 1.74
N LYS A 64 0.69 -34.26 0.76
CA LYS A 64 -0.09 -34.30 -0.47
C LYS A 64 -1.41 -35.02 -0.25
N GLU A 65 -2.49 -34.50 -0.81
CA GLU A 65 -3.80 -35.17 -0.81
C GLU A 65 -4.26 -35.40 -2.25
N THR A 66 -4.95 -36.51 -2.48
CA THR A 66 -5.67 -36.73 -3.73
C THR A 66 -6.98 -35.97 -3.64
N VAL A 67 -7.20 -35.02 -4.55
CA VAL A 67 -8.38 -34.16 -4.57
C VAL A 67 -9.00 -34.20 -5.96
N GLN A 68 -10.34 -34.22 -6.01
CA GLN A 68 -11.05 -34.08 -7.27
C GLN A 68 -11.04 -32.62 -7.68
N ALA A 69 -10.61 -32.35 -8.90
CA ALA A 69 -10.52 -31.01 -9.43
C ALA A 69 -10.84 -30.98 -10.93
N VAL A 70 -11.05 -29.77 -11.44
CA VAL A 70 -11.21 -29.50 -12.87
C VAL A 70 -10.33 -28.33 -13.27
N GLU A 71 -9.66 -28.48 -14.40
CA GLU A 71 -8.89 -27.39 -15.01
C GLU A 71 -9.83 -26.32 -15.59
N VAL A 72 -9.57 -25.07 -15.27
CA VAL A 72 -10.34 -23.91 -15.75
C VAL A 72 -9.50 -23.03 -16.68
N ASP A 73 -10.19 -22.28 -17.54
CA ASP A 73 -9.58 -21.35 -18.49
C ASP A 73 -8.88 -20.21 -17.72
N PRO A 74 -7.57 -20.00 -17.91
CA PRO A 74 -6.86 -18.92 -17.23
C PRO A 74 -7.32 -17.51 -17.64
N LEU A 75 -8.06 -17.38 -18.75
CA LEU A 75 -8.66 -16.12 -19.19
C LEU A 75 -10.14 -15.97 -18.79
N ASN A 76 -10.77 -17.04 -18.30
CA ASN A 76 -12.11 -17.01 -17.75
C ASN A 76 -12.31 -18.15 -16.74
N ARG A 77 -12.10 -17.90 -15.45
CA ARG A 77 -12.03 -18.95 -14.41
C ARG A 77 -13.37 -19.63 -14.14
N ASN A 78 -14.46 -19.09 -14.69
CA ASN A 78 -15.79 -19.71 -14.69
C ASN A 78 -15.93 -20.80 -15.76
N ARG A 79 -14.99 -20.91 -16.70
CA ARG A 79 -15.04 -21.88 -17.81
C ARG A 79 -14.16 -23.08 -17.53
N GLU A 80 -14.77 -24.25 -17.39
CA GLU A 80 -14.06 -25.54 -17.34
C GLU A 80 -13.50 -25.89 -18.73
N ILE A 81 -12.23 -26.29 -18.79
CA ILE A 81 -11.55 -26.71 -20.02
C ILE A 81 -10.95 -28.12 -19.92
N GLY A 82 -10.85 -28.66 -18.71
CA GLY A 82 -10.42 -30.04 -18.45
C GLY A 82 -11.58 -30.96 -18.09
N ARG A 83 -11.27 -32.25 -17.98
CA ARG A 83 -12.18 -33.22 -17.36
C ARG A 83 -12.01 -33.17 -15.85
N ARG A 84 -13.12 -33.33 -15.12
CA ARG A 84 -13.09 -33.58 -13.67
C ARG A 84 -12.34 -34.88 -13.39
N GLY A 85 -11.46 -34.86 -12.40
CA GLY A 85 -10.72 -36.04 -11.98
C GLY A 85 -9.77 -35.77 -10.83
N ASP A 86 -9.11 -36.83 -10.39
CA ASP A 86 -8.15 -36.75 -9.29
C ASP A 86 -6.85 -36.07 -9.71
N ILE A 87 -6.49 -35.01 -8.99
CA ILE A 87 -5.13 -34.45 -8.95
C ILE A 87 -4.49 -34.74 -7.59
N VAL A 88 -3.19 -34.46 -7.45
CA VAL A 88 -2.50 -34.51 -6.17
C VAL A 88 -2.03 -33.12 -5.78
N ALA A 89 -2.63 -32.54 -4.74
CA ALA A 89 -2.36 -31.17 -4.27
C ALA A 89 -1.57 -31.15 -2.95
N TRP A 90 -0.79 -30.11 -2.71
CA TRP A 90 -0.12 -29.86 -1.42
C TRP A 90 -1.04 -29.15 -0.43
N SER A 91 -2.23 -29.73 -0.18
CA SER A 91 -3.32 -29.09 0.56
C SER A 91 -3.29 -29.30 2.07
N LYS A 92 -2.48 -30.24 2.59
CA LYS A 92 -2.51 -30.54 4.03
C LYS A 92 -1.44 -29.77 4.81
N PHE A 93 -1.86 -28.93 5.75
CA PHE A 93 -0.98 -28.14 6.62
C PHE A 93 -1.17 -28.56 8.06
N THR A 94 -0.12 -29.15 8.64
CA THR A 94 -0.15 -29.82 9.95
C THR A 94 0.56 -29.06 11.05
N PHE A 95 1.43 -28.10 10.69
CA PHE A 95 2.13 -27.23 11.63
C PHE A 95 2.84 -27.95 12.78
N LYS A 96 3.50 -29.08 12.48
CA LYS A 96 4.09 -29.98 13.50
C LYS A 96 5.00 -29.27 14.50
N GLY A 97 5.73 -28.24 14.06
CA GLY A 97 6.64 -27.50 14.94
C GLY A 97 5.92 -26.59 15.93
N ARG A 98 4.75 -26.07 15.58
CA ARG A 98 3.88 -25.28 16.46
C ARG A 98 3.01 -26.14 17.37
N ASN A 99 2.64 -27.35 16.90
CA ASN A 99 1.97 -28.39 17.69
C ASN A 99 0.72 -27.88 18.43
N GLY A 100 -0.19 -27.22 17.72
CA GLY A 100 -1.46 -26.71 18.28
C GLY A 100 -1.35 -25.43 19.11
N LYS A 101 -0.14 -24.93 19.39
CA LYS A 101 -0.01 -23.66 20.14
C LYS A 101 -0.68 -22.52 19.37
N TYR A 102 -1.49 -21.74 20.09
CA TYR A 102 -2.37 -20.65 19.64
C TYR A 102 -3.60 -21.08 18.81
N SER A 103 -3.48 -22.11 17.95
CA SER A 103 -4.59 -22.68 17.19
C SER A 103 -4.39 -24.16 16.89
N ASP A 104 -5.40 -24.98 17.13
CA ASP A 104 -5.40 -26.41 16.79
C ASP A 104 -5.80 -26.69 15.33
N MET A 105 -6.04 -25.66 14.51
CA MET A 105 -6.49 -25.84 13.13
C MET A 105 -5.42 -26.55 12.27
N VAL A 106 -5.82 -27.66 11.67
CA VAL A 106 -5.08 -28.38 10.62
C VAL A 106 -5.82 -28.17 9.31
N TRP A 107 -5.11 -27.71 8.28
CA TRP A 107 -5.73 -27.46 6.98
C TRP A 107 -5.68 -28.70 6.11
N ASN A 108 -6.72 -28.90 5.29
CA ASN A 108 -6.83 -29.96 4.29
C ASN A 108 -7.53 -29.38 3.03
N SER A 109 -7.78 -30.22 2.03
CA SER A 109 -8.43 -29.84 0.78
C SER A 109 -9.77 -29.12 0.91
N ASP A 110 -10.55 -29.37 1.98
CA ASP A 110 -11.89 -28.81 2.17
C ASP A 110 -11.85 -27.29 2.45
N HIS A 111 -10.69 -26.77 2.86
CA HIS A 111 -10.48 -25.37 3.20
C HIS A 111 -10.01 -24.50 2.02
N PHE A 112 -9.99 -25.06 0.81
CA PHE A 112 -9.47 -24.39 -0.38
C PHE A 112 -10.45 -24.49 -1.55
N THR A 113 -10.42 -23.47 -2.40
CA THR A 113 -11.22 -23.40 -3.65
C THR A 113 -10.42 -23.92 -4.85
N GLY A 114 -9.09 -23.82 -4.83
CA GLY A 114 -8.25 -24.19 -5.98
C GLY A 114 -6.75 -24.28 -5.73
N THR A 115 -6.02 -24.73 -6.77
CA THR A 115 -4.55 -24.78 -6.81
C THR A 115 -4.02 -24.68 -8.25
N ASP A 116 -2.74 -24.37 -8.45
CA ASP A 116 -2.09 -24.24 -9.77
C ASP A 116 -1.26 -25.45 -10.17
N PHE A 117 -1.17 -26.49 -9.34
CA PHE A 117 -0.24 -27.58 -9.56
C PHE A 117 -0.82 -28.96 -9.23
N ASP A 118 -0.82 -29.85 -10.22
CA ASP A 118 -1.00 -31.28 -10.00
C ASP A 118 0.36 -31.97 -9.81
N ALA A 119 0.65 -32.37 -8.58
CA ALA A 119 1.89 -33.04 -8.24
C ALA A 119 2.00 -34.48 -8.77
N ARG A 120 0.90 -35.08 -9.25
CA ARG A 120 0.90 -36.42 -9.85
C ARG A 120 1.47 -36.36 -11.26
N THR A 121 0.93 -35.46 -12.09
CA THR A 121 1.36 -35.28 -13.49
C THR A 121 2.46 -34.23 -13.65
N ARG A 122 2.77 -33.48 -12.59
CA ARG A 122 3.67 -32.32 -12.60
C ARG A 122 3.21 -31.22 -13.56
N LYS A 123 1.90 -31.05 -13.69
CA LYS A 123 1.27 -30.08 -14.57
C LYS A 123 0.98 -28.78 -13.82
N ASN A 124 1.42 -27.66 -14.41
CA ASN A 124 0.94 -26.33 -14.03
C ASN A 124 -0.33 -25.99 -14.82
N ALA A 125 -1.42 -25.73 -14.12
CA ALA A 125 -2.67 -25.21 -14.67
C ALA A 125 -3.58 -24.77 -13.52
N ILE A 126 -4.57 -23.91 -13.77
CA ILE A 126 -5.50 -23.51 -12.71
C ILE A 126 -6.54 -24.62 -12.52
N PHE A 127 -6.51 -25.25 -11.36
CA PHE A 127 -7.43 -26.30 -10.97
C PHE A 127 -8.40 -25.78 -9.91
N ARG A 128 -9.70 -25.84 -10.22
CA ARG A 128 -10.76 -25.63 -9.23
C ARG A 128 -11.06 -26.94 -8.53
N ILE A 129 -11.09 -26.95 -7.21
CA ILE A 129 -11.45 -28.14 -6.42
C ILE A 129 -12.95 -28.40 -6.56
N THR A 130 -13.31 -29.66 -6.77
CA THR A 130 -14.68 -30.12 -7.06
C THR A 130 -15.08 -31.38 -6.28
N GLY A 131 -14.25 -31.81 -5.31
CA GLY A 131 -14.40 -33.08 -4.62
C GLY A 131 -15.57 -33.19 -3.65
N PRO A 132 -15.78 -34.40 -3.09
CA PRO A 132 -16.86 -34.65 -2.15
C PRO A 132 -16.66 -33.80 -0.88
N GLY A 133 -17.48 -32.76 -0.73
CA GLY A 133 -17.42 -31.75 0.32
C GLY A 133 -18.42 -30.62 0.03
N LYS A 134 -18.52 -29.60 0.90
CA LYS A 134 -19.34 -28.40 0.64
C LYS A 134 -18.60 -27.37 -0.22
N HIS A 135 -17.97 -27.81 -1.32
CA HIS A 135 -17.26 -26.91 -2.22
C HIS A 135 -18.25 -26.16 -3.11
N GLU A 136 -18.39 -24.86 -2.89
CA GLU A 136 -19.26 -23.98 -3.69
C GLU A 136 -18.55 -23.40 -4.93
N GLY A 137 -17.30 -23.79 -5.19
CA GLY A 137 -16.47 -23.25 -6.27
C GLY A 137 -15.77 -21.96 -5.86
N TRP A 138 -15.56 -21.03 -6.79
CA TRP A 138 -14.95 -19.73 -6.48
C TRP A 138 -15.90 -18.84 -5.68
N SER A 139 -15.36 -18.01 -4.78
CA SER A 139 -16.16 -16.93 -4.18
C SER A 139 -16.68 -16.00 -5.29
N GLN A 140 -17.91 -15.52 -5.14
CA GLN A 140 -18.52 -14.57 -6.08
C GLN A 140 -18.34 -13.11 -5.61
N ARG A 141 -17.69 -12.89 -4.47
CA ARG A 141 -17.46 -11.56 -3.85
C ARG A 141 -16.01 -11.10 -4.00
N VAL A 142 -15.51 -11.23 -5.22
CA VAL A 142 -14.14 -10.91 -5.65
C VAL A 142 -14.18 -10.11 -6.95
N ASP A 143 -13.03 -9.62 -7.42
CA ASP A 143 -12.95 -8.95 -8.71
C ASP A 143 -13.36 -9.89 -9.87
N ASN A 144 -13.96 -9.33 -10.91
CA ASN A 144 -14.46 -10.08 -12.07
C ASN A 144 -13.48 -10.14 -13.25
N GLU A 145 -12.28 -9.59 -13.12
CA GLU A 145 -11.17 -9.77 -14.04
C GLU A 145 -10.97 -11.28 -14.29
N LEU A 146 -10.78 -11.64 -15.56
CA LEU A 146 -10.65 -13.05 -15.98
C LEU A 146 -11.89 -13.89 -15.57
N GLY A 147 -13.08 -13.28 -15.58
CA GLY A 147 -14.38 -13.87 -15.27
C GLY A 147 -14.67 -13.96 -13.77
N ASN A 148 -13.68 -14.39 -12.99
CA ASN A 148 -13.68 -14.45 -11.54
C ASN A 148 -12.22 -14.51 -11.09
N TYR A 149 -11.81 -13.63 -10.18
CA TYR A 149 -10.41 -13.51 -9.76
C TYR A 149 -10.12 -13.98 -8.33
N ASP A 150 -10.92 -14.91 -7.80
CA ASP A 150 -10.68 -15.57 -6.51
C ASP A 150 -9.28 -16.23 -6.51
N TYR A 151 -9.07 -17.13 -7.47
CA TYR A 151 -7.77 -17.79 -7.62
C TYR A 151 -6.66 -16.83 -8.07
N LEU A 152 -5.67 -16.63 -7.19
CA LEU A 152 -4.42 -15.96 -7.52
C LEU A 152 -3.27 -16.97 -7.69
N LEU A 153 -2.92 -17.70 -6.63
CA LEU A 153 -1.77 -18.61 -6.61
C LEU A 153 -1.77 -19.57 -5.40
N GLY A 154 -1.00 -20.66 -5.45
CA GLY A 154 -0.79 -21.57 -4.32
C GLY A 154 -2.00 -22.45 -3.99
N MET A 155 -2.33 -22.60 -2.70
CA MET A 155 -3.60 -23.18 -2.25
C MET A 155 -4.54 -22.02 -1.89
N ASP A 156 -5.55 -21.78 -2.73
CA ASP A 156 -6.46 -20.64 -2.64
C ASP A 156 -7.52 -20.87 -1.56
N ILE A 157 -7.59 -19.99 -0.56
CA ILE A 157 -8.37 -20.22 0.67
C ILE A 157 -9.86 -20.04 0.39
N ASP A 158 -10.70 -20.98 0.85
CA ASP A 158 -12.15 -20.78 0.85
C ASP A 158 -12.59 -19.96 2.07
N HIS A 159 -12.67 -18.64 1.92
CA HIS A 159 -13.09 -17.72 2.99
C HIS A 159 -14.54 -17.91 3.44
N ARG A 160 -15.33 -18.76 2.77
CA ARG A 160 -16.70 -19.10 3.18
C ARG A 160 -16.75 -20.32 4.10
N HIS A 161 -15.66 -21.09 4.20
CA HIS A 161 -15.62 -22.28 5.03
C HIS A 161 -15.67 -21.87 6.54
N PRO A 162 -16.59 -22.43 7.35
CA PRO A 162 -16.77 -21.98 8.74
C PRO A 162 -15.53 -22.10 9.62
N GLU A 163 -14.74 -23.17 9.45
CA GLU A 163 -13.50 -23.37 10.22
C GLU A 163 -12.43 -22.34 9.82
N VAL A 164 -12.34 -22.02 8.53
CA VAL A 164 -11.43 -21.00 7.99
C VAL A 164 -11.78 -19.63 8.56
N GLN A 165 -13.07 -19.25 8.51
CA GLN A 165 -13.50 -17.97 9.06
C GLN A 165 -13.19 -17.87 10.55
N LYS A 166 -13.48 -18.92 11.32
CA LYS A 166 -13.24 -18.94 12.76
C LYS A 166 -11.75 -18.77 13.08
N ASP A 167 -10.87 -19.53 12.43
CA ASP A 167 -9.44 -19.48 12.69
C ASP A 167 -8.83 -18.13 12.29
N MET A 168 -9.15 -17.63 11.10
CA MET A 168 -8.58 -16.38 10.61
C MET A 168 -9.09 -15.16 11.39
N LYS A 169 -10.38 -15.12 11.77
CA LYS A 169 -10.92 -14.07 12.64
C LYS A 169 -10.25 -14.10 14.03
N ALA A 170 -10.02 -15.29 14.58
CA ALA A 170 -9.27 -15.45 15.83
C ALA A 170 -7.83 -14.94 15.69
N TRP A 171 -7.15 -15.30 14.59
CA TRP A 171 -5.80 -14.83 14.29
C TRP A 171 -5.71 -13.30 14.24
N GLY A 172 -6.68 -12.61 13.64
CA GLY A 172 -6.69 -11.15 13.52
C GLY A 172 -6.58 -10.44 14.87
N SER A 173 -7.41 -10.83 15.84
CA SER A 173 -7.31 -10.29 17.20
C SER A 173 -6.05 -10.74 17.93
N TRP A 174 -5.66 -12.01 17.78
CA TRP A 174 -4.48 -12.56 18.43
C TRP A 174 -3.20 -11.85 18.01
N VAL A 175 -2.94 -11.67 16.70
CA VAL A 175 -1.66 -11.11 16.23
C VAL A 175 -1.48 -9.67 16.71
N ILE A 176 -2.55 -8.89 16.77
CA ILE A 176 -2.50 -7.51 17.28
C ILE A 176 -2.24 -7.50 18.79
N ASN A 177 -2.90 -8.38 19.55
CA ASN A 177 -2.68 -8.48 21.00
C ASN A 177 -1.27 -9.00 21.34
N GLU A 178 -0.79 -10.00 20.59
CA GLU A 178 0.51 -10.64 20.79
C GLU A 178 1.68 -9.71 20.46
N THR A 179 1.52 -8.87 19.43
CA THR A 179 2.60 -8.00 18.93
C THR A 179 2.54 -6.58 19.46
N GLY A 180 1.36 -6.10 19.87
CA GLY A 180 1.12 -4.70 20.24
C GLY A 180 0.95 -3.75 19.06
N ALA A 181 0.77 -4.28 17.83
CA ALA A 181 0.53 -3.50 16.63
C ALA A 181 -0.79 -2.69 16.66
N SER A 182 -0.94 -1.77 15.71
CA SER A 182 -2.05 -0.80 15.66
C SER A 182 -3.07 -1.08 14.56
N GLY A 183 -2.79 -2.00 13.63
CA GLY A 183 -3.69 -2.26 12.51
C GLY A 183 -3.10 -3.15 11.42
N PHE A 184 -3.67 -3.07 10.21
CA PHE A 184 -3.32 -3.97 9.10
C PHE A 184 -3.01 -3.25 7.79
N ARG A 185 -2.09 -3.83 7.02
CA ARG A 185 -2.06 -3.76 5.56
C ARG A 185 -2.57 -5.10 5.04
N LEU A 186 -3.62 -5.10 4.24
CA LEU A 186 -4.23 -6.31 3.69
C LEU A 186 -3.71 -6.54 2.27
N ASP A 187 -3.04 -7.68 2.06
CA ASP A 187 -2.47 -8.10 0.78
C ASP A 187 -3.54 -8.57 -0.20
N ALA A 188 -3.40 -8.30 -1.50
CA ALA A 188 -4.16 -8.96 -2.56
C ALA A 188 -5.71 -8.96 -2.39
N ILE A 189 -6.30 -7.90 -1.82
CA ILE A 189 -7.72 -7.90 -1.40
C ILE A 189 -8.74 -8.04 -2.54
N LYS A 190 -8.33 -7.83 -3.80
CA LYS A 190 -9.20 -8.05 -4.96
C LYS A 190 -9.49 -9.53 -5.23
N HIS A 191 -8.71 -10.42 -4.61
CA HIS A 191 -8.76 -11.88 -4.76
C HIS A 191 -9.43 -12.58 -3.57
N MET A 192 -9.80 -11.83 -2.52
CA MET A 192 -10.40 -12.39 -1.32
C MET A 192 -11.86 -12.00 -1.21
N ASP A 193 -12.66 -12.88 -0.60
CA ASP A 193 -14.08 -12.61 -0.35
C ASP A 193 -14.26 -11.32 0.47
N SER A 194 -14.85 -10.30 -0.16
CA SER A 194 -14.97 -8.96 0.44
C SER A 194 -15.80 -8.94 1.73
N GLN A 195 -16.81 -9.81 1.84
CA GLN A 195 -17.60 -9.95 3.06
C GLN A 195 -16.76 -10.52 4.20
N PHE A 196 -15.98 -11.56 3.93
CA PHE A 196 -15.06 -12.12 4.92
C PHE A 196 -14.09 -11.06 5.44
N LEU A 197 -13.48 -10.26 4.56
CA LEU A 197 -12.56 -9.20 4.98
C LEU A 197 -13.22 -8.16 5.89
N CYS A 198 -14.45 -7.75 5.57
CA CYS A 198 -15.22 -6.84 6.43
C CYS A 198 -15.47 -7.47 7.81
N GLU A 199 -15.92 -8.72 7.85
CA GLU A 199 -16.19 -9.42 9.11
C GLU A 199 -14.91 -9.69 9.90
N PHE A 200 -13.78 -9.95 9.23
CA PHE A 200 -12.46 -10.08 9.84
C PHE A 200 -12.05 -8.79 10.57
N LEU A 201 -12.18 -7.64 9.91
CA LEU A 201 -11.85 -6.35 10.51
C LEU A 201 -12.80 -6.00 11.66
N ARG A 202 -14.12 -6.14 11.46
CA ARG A 202 -15.13 -5.90 12.51
C ARG A 202 -14.90 -6.77 13.73
N SER A 203 -14.76 -8.09 13.53
CA SER A 203 -14.50 -9.04 14.62
C SER A 203 -13.21 -8.70 15.37
N THR A 204 -12.16 -8.27 14.66
CA THR A 204 -10.89 -7.88 15.29
C THR A 204 -11.06 -6.62 16.14
N ARG A 205 -11.72 -5.59 15.60
CA ARG A 205 -12.02 -4.32 16.30
C ARG A 205 -12.88 -4.56 17.54
N GLU A 206 -13.94 -5.33 17.42
CA GLU A 206 -14.87 -5.67 18.50
C GLU A 206 -14.16 -6.46 19.61
N THR A 207 -13.40 -7.49 19.26
CA THR A 207 -12.70 -8.34 20.23
C THR A 207 -11.65 -7.55 21.02
N LEU A 208 -10.98 -6.59 20.38
CA LEU A 208 -9.94 -5.77 21.02
C LEU A 208 -10.49 -4.50 21.68
N GLY A 209 -11.76 -4.16 21.48
CA GLY A 209 -12.33 -2.87 21.89
C GLY A 209 -11.66 -1.67 21.20
N LYS A 210 -11.15 -1.84 19.97
CA LYS A 210 -10.41 -0.83 19.20
C LYS A 210 -11.17 -0.45 17.93
N SER A 211 -12.21 0.37 18.05
CA SER A 211 -13.05 0.77 16.91
C SER A 211 -12.29 1.56 15.83
N ASP A 212 -11.17 2.18 16.20
CA ASP A 212 -10.31 3.02 15.36
C ASP A 212 -9.12 2.26 14.75
N LEU A 213 -9.02 0.93 14.94
CA LEU A 213 -7.95 0.12 14.35
C LEU A 213 -7.89 0.33 12.83
N PHE A 214 -6.79 0.90 12.36
CA PHE A 214 -6.62 1.28 10.97
C PHE A 214 -6.35 0.07 10.08
N ALA A 215 -6.91 0.08 8.88
CA ALA A 215 -6.64 -0.93 7.85
C ALA A 215 -6.50 -0.26 6.48
N VAL A 216 -5.54 -0.73 5.69
CA VAL A 216 -5.39 -0.35 4.28
C VAL A 216 -5.33 -1.60 3.40
N GLY A 217 -6.12 -1.63 2.34
CA GLY A 217 -6.17 -2.73 1.38
C GLY A 217 -5.39 -2.46 0.10
N GLU A 218 -4.71 -3.50 -0.39
CA GLU A 218 -4.10 -3.53 -1.71
C GLU A 218 -5.10 -4.04 -2.76
N TYR A 219 -5.90 -3.15 -3.31
CA TYR A 219 -6.75 -3.45 -4.47
C TYR A 219 -6.05 -2.97 -5.75
N TRP A 220 -5.36 -3.87 -6.44
CA TRP A 220 -4.50 -3.48 -7.57
C TRP A 220 -5.28 -3.25 -8.88
N VAL A 221 -5.73 -2.00 -9.09
CA VAL A 221 -6.40 -1.55 -10.30
C VAL A 221 -5.96 -0.13 -10.69
N SER A 222 -5.74 0.12 -11.97
CA SER A 222 -5.18 1.40 -12.46
C SER A 222 -6.22 2.51 -12.66
N SER A 223 -7.52 2.21 -12.58
CA SER A 223 -8.61 3.17 -12.77
C SER A 223 -9.19 3.60 -11.43
N ALA A 224 -9.16 4.90 -11.14
CA ALA A 224 -9.70 5.45 -9.89
C ALA A 224 -11.21 5.32 -9.78
N ASN A 225 -11.93 5.38 -10.91
CA ASN A 225 -13.39 5.18 -10.91
C ASN A 225 -13.75 3.72 -10.62
N VAL A 226 -13.04 2.77 -11.23
CA VAL A 226 -13.25 1.34 -10.96
C VAL A 226 -12.92 1.03 -9.50
N LEU A 227 -11.79 1.53 -8.99
CA LEU A 227 -11.44 1.37 -7.58
C LEU A 227 -12.56 1.91 -6.68
N LYS A 228 -13.03 3.14 -6.94
CA LYS A 228 -14.11 3.76 -6.17
C LYS A 228 -15.41 2.96 -6.19
N GLU A 229 -15.80 2.39 -7.32
CA GLU A 229 -16.97 1.51 -7.39
C GLU A 229 -16.78 0.27 -6.51
N ARG A 230 -15.62 -0.38 -6.59
CA ARG A 230 -15.28 -1.58 -5.82
C ARG A 230 -15.17 -1.35 -4.32
N MET A 231 -14.77 -0.15 -3.88
CA MET A 231 -14.70 0.20 -2.44
C MET A 231 -16.02 0.01 -1.71
N SER A 232 -17.16 0.15 -2.40
CA SER A 232 -18.48 -0.04 -1.79
C SER A 232 -18.71 -1.45 -1.25
N GLU A 233 -18.03 -2.46 -1.83
CA GLU A 233 -18.07 -3.85 -1.40
C GLU A 233 -17.47 -4.06 0.00
N PHE A 234 -16.63 -3.11 0.45
CA PHE A 234 -15.93 -3.18 1.73
C PHE A 234 -16.58 -2.36 2.85
N MET A 235 -17.76 -1.78 2.61
CA MET A 235 -18.59 -1.11 3.63
C MET A 235 -17.86 -0.04 4.47
N GLY A 236 -16.83 0.60 3.92
CA GLY A 236 -16.04 1.62 4.63
C GLY A 236 -15.13 1.07 5.74
N GLU A 237 -14.86 -0.24 5.78
CA GLU A 237 -14.06 -0.85 6.85
C GLU A 237 -12.55 -0.58 6.74
N LEU A 238 -12.06 -0.09 5.59
CA LEU A 238 -10.64 0.13 5.32
C LEU A 238 -10.40 1.26 4.31
N ALA A 239 -9.18 1.79 4.35
CA ALA A 239 -8.61 2.65 3.30
C ALA A 239 -7.99 1.80 2.17
N PHE A 240 -7.57 2.45 1.08
CA PHE A 240 -7.04 1.78 -0.11
C PHE A 240 -5.78 2.46 -0.62
N PHE A 241 -4.81 1.67 -1.09
CA PHE A 241 -3.68 2.23 -1.82
C PHE A 241 -4.13 2.89 -3.13
N ASP A 242 -3.65 4.11 -3.39
CA ASP A 242 -3.95 4.88 -4.60
C ASP A 242 -3.10 4.40 -5.80
N VAL A 243 -3.32 3.15 -6.21
CA VAL A 243 -2.71 2.53 -7.39
C VAL A 243 -2.94 3.36 -8.68
N PRO A 244 -4.12 3.97 -8.91
CA PRO A 244 -4.35 4.88 -10.03
C PRO A 244 -3.39 6.08 -10.07
N LEU A 245 -3.14 6.70 -8.90
CA LEU A 245 -2.17 7.80 -8.81
C LEU A 245 -0.76 7.31 -9.11
N HIS A 246 -0.35 6.17 -8.55
CA HIS A 246 0.95 5.57 -8.85
C HIS A 246 1.18 5.41 -10.36
N TYR A 247 0.25 4.80 -11.09
CA TYR A 247 0.38 4.65 -12.56
C TYR A 247 0.41 5.99 -13.29
N THR A 248 -0.33 6.99 -12.79
CA THR A 248 -0.30 8.35 -13.35
C THR A 248 1.09 9.00 -13.14
N LEU A 249 1.69 8.84 -11.95
CA LEU A 249 3.04 9.31 -11.64
C LEU A 249 4.11 8.59 -12.49
N HIS A 250 3.98 7.28 -12.65
CA HIS A 250 4.83 6.49 -13.54
C HIS A 250 4.76 7.02 -14.97
N GLY A 251 3.56 7.13 -15.54
CA GLY A 251 3.34 7.63 -16.90
C GLY A 251 3.88 9.05 -17.10
N ALA A 252 3.67 9.95 -16.13
CA ALA A 252 4.21 11.31 -16.15
C ALA A 252 5.74 11.31 -16.16
N SER A 253 6.38 10.41 -15.39
CA SER A 253 7.84 10.28 -15.36
C SER A 253 8.43 9.83 -16.70
N LYS A 254 7.70 9.02 -17.47
CA LYS A 254 8.13 8.54 -18.81
C LYS A 254 7.87 9.59 -19.89
N ALA A 255 6.77 10.33 -19.79
CA ALA A 255 6.41 11.36 -20.76
C ALA A 255 7.21 12.66 -20.60
N GLY A 256 7.72 12.95 -19.39
CA GLY A 256 8.50 14.17 -19.12
C GLY A 256 7.70 15.43 -19.45
N PRO A 257 8.29 16.42 -20.16
CA PRO A 257 7.60 17.67 -20.52
C PRO A 257 6.36 17.48 -21.43
N ARG A 258 6.15 16.30 -22.01
CA ARG A 258 4.93 16.03 -22.79
C ARG A 258 3.70 15.81 -21.91
N PHE A 259 3.88 15.43 -20.65
CA PHE A 259 2.78 15.26 -19.71
C PHE A 259 2.26 16.61 -19.23
N ASP A 260 0.94 16.77 -19.19
CA ASP A 260 0.27 17.95 -18.65
C ASP A 260 0.05 17.80 -17.14
N LEU A 261 0.85 18.49 -16.33
CA LEU A 261 0.78 18.44 -14.87
C LEU A 261 -0.58 18.88 -14.32
N ARG A 262 -1.35 19.69 -15.05
CA ARG A 262 -2.71 20.09 -14.64
C ARG A 262 -3.67 18.90 -14.58
N HIS A 263 -3.23 17.72 -15.04
CA HIS A 263 -4.02 16.49 -15.07
C HIS A 263 -3.50 15.43 -14.11
N ILE A 264 -2.44 15.72 -13.33
CA ILE A 264 -1.72 14.72 -12.52
C ILE A 264 -2.60 14.04 -11.45
N LEU A 265 -3.66 14.70 -10.97
CA LEU A 265 -4.61 14.15 -9.99
C LEU A 265 -5.95 13.70 -10.62
N ARG A 266 -6.10 13.70 -11.95
CA ARG A 266 -7.39 13.36 -12.58
C ARG A 266 -7.78 11.90 -12.30
N ASN A 267 -6.83 10.99 -12.39
CA ASN A 267 -7.02 9.56 -12.12
C ASN A 267 -6.36 9.18 -10.79
N SER A 268 -6.91 9.67 -9.68
CA SER A 268 -6.43 9.35 -8.33
C SER A 268 -7.57 9.20 -7.34
N LEU A 269 -7.41 8.25 -6.41
CA LEU A 269 -8.30 8.12 -5.27
C LEU A 269 -8.15 9.30 -4.32
N MET A 270 -6.94 9.85 -4.19
CA MET A 270 -6.65 11.10 -3.48
C MET A 270 -7.62 12.24 -3.86
N ARG A 271 -8.01 12.33 -5.14
CA ARG A 271 -8.99 13.34 -5.59
C ARG A 271 -10.43 12.89 -5.35
N LEU A 272 -10.75 11.61 -5.54
CA LEU A 272 -12.13 11.12 -5.54
C LEU A 272 -12.69 10.82 -4.14
N CYS A 273 -11.83 10.33 -3.24
CA CYS A 273 -12.13 9.86 -1.88
C CYS A 273 -10.89 10.11 -0.97
N PRO A 274 -10.54 11.38 -0.70
CA PRO A 274 -9.29 11.72 0.01
C PRO A 274 -9.15 11.10 1.40
N GLY A 275 -10.25 10.84 2.10
CA GLY A 275 -10.24 10.22 3.44
C GLY A 275 -9.83 8.74 3.46
N ASP A 276 -9.99 8.04 2.34
CA ASP A 276 -9.74 6.60 2.21
C ASP A 276 -8.52 6.31 1.32
N ALA A 277 -7.76 7.33 0.92
CA ALA A 277 -6.67 7.18 -0.04
C ALA A 277 -5.32 7.13 0.66
N VAL A 278 -4.66 5.97 0.63
CA VAL A 278 -3.24 5.83 0.99
C VAL A 278 -2.39 6.05 -0.25
N THR A 279 -1.79 7.24 -0.38
CA THR A 279 -1.04 7.62 -1.58
C THR A 279 0.40 7.14 -1.49
N PHE A 280 0.98 6.67 -2.60
CA PHE A 280 2.36 6.20 -2.64
C PHE A 280 3.01 6.51 -3.99
N VAL A 281 4.34 6.57 -4.03
CA VAL A 281 5.10 6.77 -5.27
C VAL A 281 5.53 5.43 -5.87
N ASP A 282 6.11 4.56 -5.06
CA ASP A 282 6.53 3.21 -5.44
C ASP A 282 6.37 2.27 -4.23
N ASN A 283 6.32 0.96 -4.48
CA ASN A 283 6.30 -0.05 -3.43
C ASN A 283 7.26 -1.22 -3.80
N HIS A 284 7.12 -2.36 -3.14
CA HIS A 284 7.98 -3.51 -3.38
C HIS A 284 7.67 -4.26 -4.70
N ASP A 285 6.48 -4.09 -5.27
CA ASP A 285 6.03 -4.72 -6.52
C ASP A 285 6.34 -3.88 -7.76
N THR A 286 6.41 -2.56 -7.61
CA THR A 286 6.64 -1.62 -8.73
C THR A 286 8.11 -1.46 -9.08
N VAL A 287 9.03 -1.97 -8.25
CA VAL A 287 10.47 -1.90 -8.52
C VAL A 287 10.86 -2.73 -9.74
N ILE A 288 11.98 -2.36 -10.37
CA ILE A 288 12.52 -3.02 -11.56
C ILE A 288 12.73 -4.52 -11.29
N GLY A 289 12.25 -5.35 -12.23
CA GLY A 289 12.35 -6.80 -12.18
C GLY A 289 11.33 -7.51 -11.28
N GLN A 290 10.23 -6.85 -10.90
CA GLN A 290 9.14 -7.45 -10.13
C GLN A 290 7.84 -7.57 -10.95
N ALA A 291 6.85 -8.29 -10.41
CA ALA A 291 5.63 -8.67 -11.13
C ALA A 291 4.83 -7.48 -11.66
N LEU A 292 4.84 -6.35 -10.95
CA LEU A 292 4.08 -5.15 -11.28
C LEU A 292 5.01 -3.99 -11.66
N GLU A 293 6.19 -4.30 -12.24
CA GLU A 293 7.21 -3.31 -12.57
C GLU A 293 6.63 -2.06 -13.24
N SER A 294 6.75 -0.94 -12.54
CA SER A 294 6.24 0.36 -12.95
C SER A 294 6.96 1.48 -12.21
N TRP A 295 8.28 1.33 -12.06
CA TRP A 295 9.14 2.23 -11.31
C TRP A 295 9.05 3.69 -11.78
N VAL A 296 8.77 4.62 -10.87
CA VAL A 296 8.76 6.05 -11.18
C VAL A 296 10.19 6.54 -11.42
N GLY A 297 10.43 7.22 -12.55
CA GLY A 297 11.76 7.70 -12.90
C GLY A 297 12.37 8.62 -11.82
N ALA A 298 13.64 8.40 -11.45
CA ALA A 298 14.29 9.10 -10.34
C ALA A 298 14.22 10.63 -10.42
N ARG A 299 14.30 11.20 -11.64
CA ARG A 299 14.16 12.66 -11.87
C ARG A 299 12.76 13.19 -11.56
N PHE A 300 11.73 12.35 -11.63
CA PHE A 300 10.33 12.72 -11.35
C PHE A 300 9.92 12.40 -9.91
N LYS A 301 10.65 11.52 -9.20
CA LYS A 301 10.35 11.16 -7.79
C LYS A 301 10.22 12.37 -6.86
N PRO A 302 11.06 13.41 -6.93
CA PRO A 302 10.85 14.63 -6.15
C PRO A 302 9.48 15.29 -6.41
N LEU A 303 9.03 15.35 -7.68
CA LEU A 303 7.73 15.93 -8.01
C LEU A 303 6.58 15.06 -7.46
N ALA A 304 6.71 13.74 -7.59
CA ALA A 304 5.75 12.77 -7.07
C ALA A 304 5.63 12.83 -5.53
N TYR A 305 6.75 12.88 -4.82
CA TYR A 305 6.74 12.97 -3.36
C TYR A 305 6.22 14.31 -2.85
N ALA A 306 6.51 15.41 -3.55
CA ALA A 306 5.93 16.70 -3.20
C ALA A 306 4.38 16.67 -3.28
N LEU A 307 3.81 16.02 -4.32
CA LEU A 307 2.36 15.85 -4.45
C LEU A 307 1.75 15.12 -3.26
N ILE A 308 2.30 13.96 -2.88
CA ILE A 308 1.67 13.14 -1.84
C ILE A 308 1.98 13.67 -0.42
N LEU A 309 3.14 14.29 -0.19
CA LEU A 309 3.55 14.74 1.15
C LEU A 309 3.09 16.14 1.51
N LEU A 310 3.03 17.08 0.56
CA LEU A 310 2.87 18.51 0.86
C LEU A 310 1.48 19.07 0.54
N ARG A 311 0.58 18.20 0.06
CA ARG A 311 -0.85 18.48 -0.06
C ARG A 311 -1.62 18.04 1.18
N GLU A 312 -2.87 18.48 1.30
CA GLU A 312 -3.73 18.13 2.43
C GLU A 312 -4.43 16.79 2.27
N GLU A 313 -4.69 16.37 1.04
CA GLU A 313 -5.48 15.18 0.73
C GLU A 313 -4.67 13.88 0.91
N GLY A 314 -5.35 12.81 1.34
CA GLY A 314 -4.77 11.48 1.41
C GLY A 314 -3.78 11.24 2.56
N TYR A 315 -3.45 9.97 2.74
CA TYR A 315 -2.48 9.47 3.69
C TYR A 315 -1.22 8.99 2.94
N PRO A 316 -0.14 9.79 2.88
CA PRO A 316 1.05 9.42 2.13
C PRO A 316 1.87 8.32 2.81
N CYS A 317 2.30 7.35 2.00
CA CYS A 317 3.21 6.28 2.34
C CYS A 317 4.55 6.50 1.62
N VAL A 318 5.62 6.67 2.40
CA VAL A 318 6.99 6.80 1.87
C VAL A 318 7.62 5.43 1.72
N PHE A 319 8.23 5.16 0.56
CA PHE A 319 8.84 3.87 0.32
C PHE A 319 10.23 3.76 0.95
N TYR A 320 10.47 2.67 1.68
CA TYR A 320 11.74 2.40 2.37
C TYR A 320 12.96 2.56 1.45
N LYS A 321 12.90 2.02 0.22
CA LYS A 321 14.07 2.08 -0.68
C LYS A 321 14.38 3.50 -1.14
N ASP A 322 13.38 4.34 -1.33
CA ASP A 322 13.60 5.73 -1.75
C ASP A 322 14.18 6.59 -0.61
N LEU A 323 13.91 6.24 0.64
CA LEU A 323 14.39 6.98 1.80
C LEU A 323 15.76 6.51 2.32
N PHE A 324 16.04 5.20 2.23
CA PHE A 324 17.21 4.60 2.89
C PHE A 324 18.22 3.94 1.95
N LYS A 325 17.89 3.61 0.69
CA LYS A 325 18.88 2.99 -0.21
C LYS A 325 19.72 4.02 -0.96
N THR A 326 20.96 3.63 -1.23
CA THR A 326 22.03 4.47 -1.80
C THR A 326 21.92 4.69 -3.31
N GLU A 327 20.98 4.05 -4.00
CA GLU A 327 20.86 4.14 -5.47
C GLU A 327 20.31 5.51 -5.94
N THR A 328 19.64 6.26 -5.05
CA THR A 328 19.09 7.60 -5.34
C THR A 328 19.27 8.56 -4.16
N PRO A 329 20.51 8.92 -3.78
CA PRO A 329 20.78 9.72 -2.58
C PRO A 329 20.14 11.12 -2.63
N GLU A 330 20.00 11.71 -3.82
CA GLU A 330 19.33 13.00 -4.00
C GLU A 330 17.82 12.92 -3.71
N VAL A 331 17.19 11.78 -4.02
CA VAL A 331 15.77 11.52 -3.69
C VAL A 331 15.62 11.40 -2.18
N ALA A 332 16.49 10.64 -1.52
CA ALA A 332 16.47 10.49 -0.06
C ALA A 332 16.68 11.84 0.67
N ALA A 333 17.64 12.66 0.22
CA ALA A 333 17.87 13.98 0.78
C ALA A 333 16.65 14.91 0.59
N THR A 334 16.03 14.87 -0.59
CA THR A 334 14.81 15.63 -0.88
C THR A 334 13.62 15.17 -0.03
N LEU A 335 13.47 13.86 0.15
CA LEU A 335 12.43 13.27 1.01
C LEU A 335 12.56 13.74 2.46
N ARG A 336 13.77 13.78 3.03
CA ARG A 336 13.99 14.28 4.40
C ARG A 336 13.53 15.73 4.56
N LYS A 337 13.78 16.58 3.55
CA LYS A 337 13.25 17.95 3.51
C LYS A 337 11.71 17.96 3.49
N PHE A 338 11.09 17.16 2.62
CA PHE A 338 9.63 17.11 2.53
C PHE A 338 8.96 16.54 3.78
N LEU A 339 9.58 15.56 4.45
CA LEU A 339 9.11 15.06 5.73
C LEU A 339 9.14 16.14 6.81
N PHE A 340 10.20 16.96 6.84
CA PHE A 340 10.26 18.13 7.73
C PHE A 340 9.14 19.14 7.42
N VAL A 341 8.96 19.50 6.15
CA VAL A 341 7.92 20.45 5.74
C VAL A 341 6.52 19.90 6.05
N ARG A 342 6.26 18.62 5.76
CA ARG A 342 4.98 17.97 6.09
C ARG A 342 4.69 18.01 7.58
N ARG A 343 5.69 17.70 8.42
CA ARG A 343 5.53 17.64 9.87
C ARG A 343 5.35 18.99 10.54
N ASN A 344 5.91 20.07 9.98
CA ASN A 344 6.01 21.34 10.71
C ASN A 344 5.38 22.54 9.99
N ILE A 345 5.03 22.43 8.70
CA ILE A 345 4.75 23.60 7.86
C ILE A 345 3.54 23.41 6.93
N ALA A 346 3.39 22.25 6.28
CA ALA A 346 2.34 21.98 5.29
C ALA A 346 0.98 21.74 5.96
N TYR A 347 0.43 22.79 6.57
CA TYR A 347 -0.84 22.80 7.30
C TYR A 347 -1.80 23.83 6.70
N GLY A 348 -3.06 23.78 7.14
CA GLY A 348 -4.12 24.65 6.65
C GLY A 348 -4.63 24.29 5.26
N ALA A 349 -5.64 25.07 4.82
CA ALA A 349 -6.31 24.87 3.55
C ALA A 349 -5.33 24.96 2.36
N THR A 350 -5.65 24.20 1.31
CA THR A 350 -4.88 24.17 0.06
C THR A 350 -5.54 25.06 -1.00
N ARG A 351 -4.73 25.88 -1.69
CA ARG A 351 -5.15 26.64 -2.87
C ARG A 351 -4.28 26.32 -4.07
N ASP A 352 -4.89 25.80 -5.13
CA ASP A 352 -4.20 25.40 -6.35
C ASP A 352 -4.03 26.54 -7.36
N TYR A 353 -2.90 26.51 -8.06
CA TYR A 353 -2.51 27.40 -9.15
C TYR A 353 -2.05 26.57 -10.35
N LEU A 354 -3.00 26.25 -11.25
CA LEU A 354 -2.79 25.38 -12.42
C LEU A 354 -2.55 26.19 -13.72
N PHE A 355 -1.57 27.08 -13.69
CA PHE A 355 -1.39 28.13 -14.70
C PHE A 355 -0.65 27.69 -15.98
N ASP A 356 0.18 26.64 -15.91
CA ASP A 356 0.97 26.15 -17.04
C ASP A 356 0.92 24.61 -17.09
N ARG A 357 0.89 24.03 -18.29
CA ARG A 357 0.86 22.57 -18.47
C ARG A 357 2.09 21.87 -17.90
N ASN A 358 3.23 22.57 -17.85
CA ASN A 358 4.49 22.07 -17.33
C ASN A 358 4.85 22.64 -15.96
N CYS A 359 4.04 23.55 -15.41
CA CYS A 359 4.27 24.10 -14.09
C CYS A 359 2.97 24.37 -13.34
N ILE A 360 2.80 23.67 -12.23
CA ILE A 360 1.68 23.85 -11.31
C ILE A 360 2.22 24.24 -9.94
N ALA A 361 1.42 24.93 -9.17
CA ALA A 361 1.74 25.29 -7.80
C ALA A 361 0.53 25.12 -6.89
N TRP A 362 0.78 25.02 -5.59
CA TRP A 362 -0.26 25.18 -4.58
C TRP A 362 0.30 25.89 -3.36
N VAL A 363 -0.60 26.50 -2.62
CA VAL A 363 -0.32 27.13 -1.33
C VAL A 363 -1.00 26.31 -0.25
N ARG A 364 -0.28 26.01 0.82
CA ARG A 364 -0.84 25.60 2.10
C ARG A 364 -0.88 26.84 2.98
N HIS A 365 -2.06 27.25 3.43
CA HIS A 365 -2.25 28.54 4.09
C HIS A 365 -1.70 28.62 5.52
N GLY A 366 -1.30 27.49 6.11
CA GLY A 366 -0.98 27.40 7.53
C GLY A 366 -2.24 27.38 8.38
N ASP A 367 -2.06 27.13 9.67
CA ASP A 367 -3.11 27.20 10.67
C ASP A 367 -2.63 28.01 11.89
N LYS A 368 -3.42 28.04 12.96
CA LYS A 368 -3.09 28.79 14.17
C LYS A 368 -1.78 28.32 14.84
N GLN A 369 -1.45 27.04 14.73
CA GLN A 369 -0.24 26.44 15.31
C GLN A 369 0.95 26.50 14.33
N HIS A 370 0.67 26.57 13.03
CA HIS A 370 1.65 26.56 11.95
C HIS A 370 1.44 27.77 11.03
N PRO A 371 1.73 29.01 11.49
CA PRO A 371 1.45 30.21 10.72
C PRO A 371 2.33 30.31 9.48
N GLY A 372 1.80 30.93 8.42
CA GLY A 372 2.51 31.21 7.17
C GLY A 372 2.47 30.07 6.15
N GLY A 373 2.34 28.82 6.59
CA GLY A 373 2.20 27.67 5.69
C GLY A 373 3.35 27.55 4.68
N CYS A 374 3.10 27.07 3.46
CA CYS A 374 4.13 26.95 2.43
C CYS A 374 3.59 27.09 1.01
N ILE A 375 4.48 27.41 0.08
CA ILE A 375 4.19 27.41 -1.37
C ILE A 375 4.98 26.27 -2.00
N VAL A 376 4.32 25.42 -2.78
CA VAL A 376 4.98 24.33 -3.50
C VAL A 376 4.78 24.55 -4.99
N MET A 377 5.85 24.40 -5.76
CA MET A 377 5.82 24.44 -7.22
C MET A 377 6.45 23.18 -7.79
N LEU A 378 5.82 22.61 -8.82
CA LEU A 378 6.37 21.52 -9.61
C LEU A 378 6.61 22.02 -11.03
N ASN A 379 7.76 21.70 -11.60
CA ASN A 379 8.08 22.03 -12.98
C ASN A 379 8.65 20.79 -13.69
N ASN A 380 7.89 20.18 -14.60
CA ASN A 380 8.36 19.06 -15.42
C ASN A 380 8.89 19.52 -16.80
N GLY A 381 8.98 20.84 -17.03
CA GLY A 381 9.51 21.44 -18.24
C GLY A 381 11.03 21.59 -18.25
N THR A 382 11.54 22.17 -19.33
CA THR A 382 12.98 22.37 -19.60
C THR A 382 13.46 23.79 -19.30
N THR A 383 12.55 24.72 -19.00
CA THR A 383 12.87 26.11 -18.67
C THR A 383 12.41 26.47 -17.27
N MET A 384 13.08 27.47 -16.67
CA MET A 384 12.63 28.02 -15.38
C MET A 384 11.24 28.63 -15.56
N LYS A 385 10.39 28.40 -14.56
CA LYS A 385 9.02 28.92 -14.54
C LYS A 385 8.84 29.81 -13.31
N SER A 386 7.95 30.79 -13.42
CA SER A 386 7.58 31.63 -12.30
C SER A 386 6.09 31.90 -12.31
N THR A 387 5.52 32.16 -11.14
CA THR A 387 4.11 32.52 -10.99
C THR A 387 3.91 33.40 -9.78
N ARG A 388 2.79 34.12 -9.76
CA ARG A 388 2.37 34.94 -8.63
C ARG A 388 1.30 34.19 -7.86
N VAL A 389 1.57 33.89 -6.59
CA VAL A 389 0.64 33.21 -5.68
C VAL A 389 0.24 34.12 -4.52
N GLN A 390 -0.88 33.82 -3.86
CA GLN A 390 -1.36 34.52 -2.68
C GLN A 390 -1.28 33.58 -1.48
N VAL A 391 -0.52 33.94 -0.45
CA VAL A 391 -0.23 33.02 0.67
C VAL A 391 -1.23 33.13 1.82
N SER A 392 -1.77 34.32 2.11
CA SER A 392 -3.00 34.50 2.90
C SER A 392 -3.48 35.95 2.82
N GLU A 393 -4.77 36.18 3.05
CA GLU A 393 -5.34 37.52 3.26
C GLU A 393 -4.93 38.00 4.67
N GLY A 394 -3.74 38.58 4.80
CA GLY A 394 -3.22 39.09 6.09
C GLY A 394 -1.71 38.97 6.27
N ASN A 395 -1.03 38.10 5.50
CA ASN A 395 0.43 37.98 5.51
C ASN A 395 1.08 39.03 4.61
N ALA A 396 0.86 40.32 4.85
CA ALA A 396 1.60 41.38 4.15
C ALA A 396 3.06 41.41 4.64
N LYS A 397 4.02 41.59 3.71
CA LYS A 397 5.46 41.72 4.00
C LYS A 397 6.11 40.49 4.64
N GLN A 398 5.50 39.31 4.53
CA GLN A 398 6.09 38.06 4.97
C GLN A 398 7.14 37.60 3.95
N THR A 399 8.34 37.27 4.42
CA THR A 399 9.41 36.71 3.57
C THR A 399 9.39 35.19 3.62
N TYR A 400 9.54 34.56 2.46
CA TYR A 400 9.71 33.13 2.26
C TYR A 400 11.09 32.85 1.65
N ILE A 401 11.64 31.68 1.98
CA ILE A 401 12.90 31.15 1.44
C ILE A 401 12.60 29.87 0.68
N ASN A 402 13.20 29.70 -0.51
CA ASN A 402 13.13 28.42 -1.22
C ASN A 402 14.00 27.39 -0.48
N TYR A 403 13.39 26.44 0.23
CA TYR A 403 14.10 25.43 1.01
C TYR A 403 14.91 24.45 0.14
N MET A 404 14.56 24.35 -1.16
CA MET A 404 15.34 23.58 -2.13
C MET A 404 16.56 24.36 -2.63
N LYS A 405 16.54 25.70 -2.53
CA LYS A 405 17.65 26.60 -2.92
C LYS A 405 17.66 27.86 -2.04
N PRO A 406 18.23 27.79 -0.82
CA PRO A 406 18.04 28.82 0.22
C PRO A 406 18.52 30.25 -0.10
N SER A 407 19.28 30.42 -1.19
CA SER A 407 19.66 31.75 -1.69
C SER A 407 18.49 32.51 -2.32
N GLU A 408 17.39 31.85 -2.69
CA GLU A 408 16.21 32.48 -3.27
C GLU A 408 15.20 32.90 -2.19
N LYS A 409 14.70 34.13 -2.31
CA LYS A 409 13.72 34.73 -1.39
C LYS A 409 12.55 35.34 -2.15
N ALA A 410 11.37 35.28 -1.56
CA ALA A 410 10.17 35.96 -2.04
C ALA A 410 9.52 36.70 -0.88
N THR A 411 9.04 37.92 -1.08
CA THR A 411 8.33 38.68 -0.03
C THR A 411 6.95 39.03 -0.53
N THR A 412 5.94 38.84 0.32
CA THR A 412 4.56 39.17 -0.03
C THR A 412 4.32 40.67 -0.03
N ASP A 413 3.52 41.14 -0.99
CA ASP A 413 3.02 42.50 -1.02
C ASP A 413 1.90 42.73 0.01
N HIS A 414 1.30 43.92 0.00
CA HIS A 414 0.23 44.31 0.94
C HIS A 414 -1.06 43.47 0.80
N CYS A 415 -1.24 42.77 -0.32
CA CYS A 415 -2.36 41.87 -0.56
C CYS A 415 -2.00 40.39 -0.31
N GLY A 416 -0.80 40.11 0.19
CA GLY A 416 -0.32 38.76 0.48
C GLY A 416 0.19 38.00 -0.75
N PHE A 417 0.44 38.68 -1.88
CA PHE A 417 0.96 38.04 -3.10
C PHE A 417 2.48 38.11 -3.19
N CYS A 418 3.12 37.05 -3.69
CA CYS A 418 4.54 37.05 -4.02
C CYS A 418 4.82 36.32 -5.34
N GLN A 419 5.88 36.72 -6.03
CA GLN A 419 6.41 36.00 -7.18
C GLN A 419 7.33 34.88 -6.69
N VAL A 420 7.10 33.66 -7.17
CA VAL A 420 7.92 32.48 -6.86
C VAL A 420 8.40 31.81 -8.15
N THR A 421 9.55 31.13 -8.06
CA THR A 421 10.22 30.48 -9.18
C THR A 421 10.35 28.97 -8.96
N CYS A 422 10.50 28.22 -10.05
CA CYS A 422 10.86 26.80 -10.00
C CYS A 422 11.79 26.45 -11.16
N SER A 423 12.94 25.86 -10.80
CA SER A 423 13.92 25.34 -11.77
C SER A 423 13.30 24.27 -12.69
N PRO A 424 13.84 24.07 -13.91
CA PRO A 424 13.42 23.00 -14.81
C PRO A 424 13.53 21.63 -14.16
N THR A 425 12.60 20.71 -14.48
CA THR A 425 12.61 19.33 -13.97
C THR A 425 12.84 19.27 -12.45
N GLY A 426 12.11 20.12 -11.72
CA GLY A 426 12.41 20.41 -10.33
C GLY A 426 11.18 20.70 -9.50
N VAL A 427 11.43 20.83 -8.19
CA VAL A 427 10.46 21.25 -7.18
C VAL A 427 11.03 22.47 -6.47
N SER A 428 10.19 23.44 -6.15
CA SER A 428 10.52 24.52 -5.23
C SER A 428 9.51 24.54 -4.09
N VAL A 429 10.01 24.60 -2.86
CA VAL A 429 9.21 24.62 -1.64
C VAL A 429 9.61 25.87 -0.88
N TRP A 430 8.72 26.85 -0.86
CA TRP A 430 8.93 28.14 -0.21
C TRP A 430 8.30 28.09 1.18
N ILE A 431 9.14 28.26 2.19
CA ILE A 431 8.74 28.23 3.60
C ILE A 431 9.00 29.60 4.24
N PRO A 432 8.30 29.97 5.33
CA PRO A 432 8.54 31.23 6.03
C PRO A 432 10.02 31.38 6.41
N ALA A 433 10.55 32.59 6.22
CA ALA A 433 11.90 32.91 6.67
C ALA A 433 11.98 32.86 8.20
N GLY A 434 13.12 32.40 8.73
CA GLY A 434 13.34 32.29 10.18
C GLY A 434 12.88 30.98 10.82
N MET A 435 12.41 30.02 10.02
CA MET A 435 12.13 28.66 10.50
C MET A 435 13.44 27.93 10.84
N ASP A 436 13.48 27.26 11.99
CA ASP A 436 14.58 26.38 12.39
C ASP A 436 14.59 25.10 11.55
N VAL A 437 15.28 25.16 10.42
CA VAL A 437 15.49 24.01 9.53
C VAL A 437 16.63 23.12 10.03
N PRO A 438 16.51 21.77 9.99
CA PRO A 438 17.58 20.87 10.42
C PRO A 438 18.89 21.10 9.67
N ARG A 439 20.04 21.08 10.34
CA ARG A 439 21.34 21.27 9.68
C ARG A 439 21.67 20.18 8.66
N ASP A 440 21.27 18.94 8.94
CA ASP A 440 21.46 17.77 8.07
C ASP A 440 20.52 17.76 6.84
N SER A 441 19.72 18.81 6.68
CA SER A 441 18.87 19.01 5.51
C SER A 441 19.47 19.99 4.51
N GLN A 442 20.64 20.57 4.75
CA GLN A 442 21.39 21.33 3.74
C GLN A 442 22.37 20.40 3.03
#